data_AF-A0A7X9EIM0-F1
#
_entry.id   AF-A0A7X9EIM0-F1
#
_cell.length_a   1.000
_cell.length_b   1.000
_cell.length_c   1.000
_cell.angle_alpha   90.00
_cell.angle_beta   90.00
_cell.angle_gamma   90.00
#
_symmetry.space_group_name_H-M   'P 1'
#
loop_
_entity.id
_entity.type
_entity.pdbx_description
1 polymer ?
#
loop_
_entity_poly.entity_id
_entity_poly.type
_entity_poly.pdbx_seq_one_letter_code
_entity_poly.pdbx_strand_id
1 'polypeptide(L)'
;MNKVDSGTTAIYNYDGEGRRVKKTIGSTNILYFYDKEGKLLEEYNPSTCEGKDYIFIPNSYEPIARVDFTMTEQDTGDCLRVSKSSPNVALDWTIYSGSGNFPVKRGIIGDFSNYITLSEQSSKTYNDPVLENTTSYWYDIKNKSLTDTLYFYHSDHLGTPIAMTDTSGIFVWRAEHTPFGGIYALPVSTTQNNLRFPGQYFDSETGLSQNGFRDYEARIGRYWESYTVSVEQSNSYLYT
;
A
#
# COMPACT_ATOMS: atom_id res chain seq x y z
N MET A 1 12.05 -14.87 6.62
CA MET A 1 13.43 -14.69 7.14
C MET A 1 13.43 -13.42 7.97
N ASN A 2 13.87 -13.47 9.22
CA ASN A 2 13.97 -12.26 10.06
C ASN A 2 15.25 -11.52 9.67
N LYS A 3 15.15 -10.25 9.27
CA LYS A 3 16.32 -9.39 9.02
C LYS A 3 16.18 -8.18 9.96
N VAL A 4 17.20 -7.88 10.74
CA VAL A 4 17.16 -6.90 11.85
C VAL A 4 18.29 -5.90 11.67
N ASP A 5 18.01 -4.59 11.76
CA ASP A 5 18.82 -3.62 12.52
C ASP A 5 18.09 -2.27 12.76
N SER A 6 18.63 -1.46 13.69
CA SER A 6 18.22 -0.11 14.14
C SER A 6 17.00 -0.05 15.07
N GLY A 7 16.91 -1.00 16.02
CA GLY A 7 15.91 -0.99 17.09
C GLY A 7 14.49 -1.36 16.65
N THR A 8 14.28 -1.60 15.36
CA THR A 8 12.99 -2.00 14.78
C THR A 8 13.17 -3.29 14.01
N THR A 9 12.64 -4.40 14.54
CA THR A 9 12.71 -5.71 13.88
C THR A 9 11.65 -5.79 12.79
N ALA A 10 12.08 -5.93 11.53
CA ALA A 10 11.20 -6.26 10.41
C ALA A 10 11.22 -7.78 10.15
N ILE A 11 10.03 -8.36 9.99
CA ILE A 11 9.85 -9.76 9.60
C ILE A 11 9.36 -9.80 8.16
N TYR A 12 10.04 -10.58 7.32
CA TYR A 12 9.72 -10.68 5.90
C TYR A 12 9.27 -12.09 5.52
N ASN A 13 8.15 -12.18 4.80
CA ASN A 13 7.66 -13.40 4.15
C ASN A 13 7.84 -13.26 2.64
N TYR A 14 8.17 -14.38 2.00
CA TYR A 14 8.47 -14.46 0.58
C TYR A 14 7.62 -15.55 -0.08
N ASP A 15 7.35 -15.40 -1.37
CA ASP A 15 6.77 -16.45 -2.20
C ASP A 15 7.84 -17.45 -2.68
N GLY A 16 7.42 -18.44 -3.49
CA GLY A 16 8.30 -19.44 -4.07
C GLY A 16 9.31 -18.90 -5.09
N GLU A 17 9.17 -17.64 -5.53
CA GLU A 17 10.05 -16.96 -6.48
C GLU A 17 10.99 -15.97 -5.78
N GLY A 18 11.02 -15.97 -4.45
CA GLY A 18 11.89 -15.10 -3.65
C GLY A 18 11.41 -13.65 -3.59
N ARG A 19 10.21 -13.34 -4.06
CA ARG A 19 9.62 -11.99 -3.97
C ARG A 19 8.98 -11.83 -2.60
N ARG A 20 9.07 -10.63 -2.02
CA ARG A 20 8.58 -10.40 -0.67
C ARG A 20 7.09 -10.20 -0.75
N VAL A 21 6.27 -11.02 -0.11
CA VAL A 21 4.80 -10.86 -0.12
C VAL A 21 4.27 -10.13 1.11
N LYS A 22 5.07 -10.07 2.19
CA LYS A 22 4.68 -9.40 3.44
C LYS A 22 5.89 -8.91 4.22
N LYS A 23 5.76 -7.72 4.79
CA LYS A 23 6.66 -7.12 5.79
C LYS A 23 5.86 -6.82 7.05
N THR A 24 6.39 -7.19 8.21
CA THR A 24 5.80 -6.88 9.51
C THR A 24 6.79 -6.08 10.34
N ILE A 25 6.39 -4.90 10.81
CA ILE A 25 7.13 -4.07 11.76
C ILE A 25 6.24 -3.81 12.97
N GLY A 26 6.59 -4.38 14.12
CA GLY A 26 5.71 -4.32 15.29
C GLY A 26 4.34 -4.96 14.98
N SER A 27 3.26 -4.18 15.07
CA SER A 27 1.90 -4.58 14.67
C SER A 27 1.54 -4.24 13.22
N THR A 28 2.35 -3.40 12.56
CA THR A 28 2.08 -2.94 11.20
C THR A 28 2.47 -4.02 10.19
N ASN A 29 1.54 -4.34 9.29
CA ASN A 29 1.78 -5.24 8.17
C ASN A 29 1.74 -4.42 6.88
N ILE A 30 2.65 -4.72 5.95
CA ILE A 30 2.61 -4.24 4.57
C ILE A 30 2.62 -5.48 3.68
N LEU A 31 1.59 -5.60 2.84
CA LEU A 31 1.47 -6.63 1.81
C LEU A 31 2.04 -6.10 0.50
N TYR A 32 2.57 -7.00 -0.31
CA TYR A 32 3.19 -6.69 -1.59
C TYR A 32 2.60 -7.61 -2.65
N PHE A 33 2.11 -7.03 -3.74
CA PHE A 33 1.48 -7.77 -4.84
C PHE A 33 2.29 -7.58 -6.11
N TYR A 34 2.53 -8.67 -6.82
CA TYR A 34 3.34 -8.68 -8.03
C TYR A 34 2.54 -9.19 -9.22
N ASP A 35 2.94 -8.75 -10.40
CA ASP A 35 2.45 -9.35 -11.64
C ASP A 35 3.15 -10.70 -11.93
N LYS A 36 2.74 -11.35 -13.01
CA LYS A 36 3.30 -12.63 -13.46
C LYS A 36 4.79 -12.54 -13.85
N GLU A 37 5.32 -11.33 -14.09
CA GLU A 37 6.70 -11.09 -14.51
C GLU A 37 7.59 -10.71 -13.31
N GLY A 38 7.02 -10.51 -12.12
CA GLY A 38 7.75 -10.14 -10.90
C GLY A 38 7.83 -8.64 -10.62
N LYS A 39 7.07 -7.80 -11.34
CA LYS A 39 6.99 -6.36 -11.05
C LYS A 39 6.06 -6.11 -9.88
N LEU A 40 6.53 -5.34 -8.90
CA LEU A 40 5.73 -4.95 -7.73
C LEU A 40 4.62 -4.01 -8.17
N LEU A 41 3.38 -4.49 -8.22
CA LEU A 41 2.21 -3.70 -8.61
C LEU A 41 1.68 -2.86 -7.45
N GLU A 42 1.68 -3.41 -6.22
CA GLU A 42 1.02 -2.75 -5.10
C GLU A 42 1.74 -3.03 -3.77
N GLU A 43 1.83 -1.99 -2.95
CA GLU A 43 2.08 -2.10 -1.51
C GLU A 43 0.81 -1.72 -0.75
N TYR A 44 0.40 -2.50 0.25
CA TYR A 44 -0.84 -2.25 0.98
C TYR A 44 -0.71 -2.49 2.47
N ASN A 45 -1.10 -1.52 3.28
CA ASN A 45 -1.24 -1.64 4.72
C ASN A 45 -2.70 -1.94 5.08
N PRO A 46 -3.06 -3.20 5.42
CA PRO A 46 -4.44 -3.56 5.74
C PRO A 46 -4.96 -2.94 7.04
N SER A 47 -4.09 -2.44 7.91
CA SER A 47 -4.50 -1.81 9.18
C SER A 47 -4.91 -0.35 9.00
N THR A 48 -4.24 0.39 8.12
CA THR A 48 -4.59 1.78 7.80
C THR A 48 -5.42 1.93 6.53
N CYS A 49 -5.54 0.86 5.74
CA CYS A 49 -6.14 0.87 4.40
C CYS A 49 -5.47 1.87 3.45
N GLU A 50 -4.16 2.07 3.62
CA GLU A 50 -3.32 2.89 2.75
C GLU A 50 -2.49 1.99 1.85
N GLY A 51 -2.22 2.44 0.63
CA GLY A 51 -1.37 1.70 -0.29
C GLY A 51 -0.76 2.54 -1.39
N LYS A 52 0.02 1.88 -2.23
CA LYS A 52 0.73 2.46 -3.38
C LYS A 52 0.61 1.51 -4.55
N ASP A 53 0.02 1.98 -5.64
CA ASP A 53 0.02 1.29 -6.93
C ASP A 53 1.16 1.79 -7.78
N TYR A 54 1.90 0.87 -8.40
CA TYR A 54 3.03 1.16 -9.29
C TYR A 54 2.67 0.78 -10.72
N ILE A 55 2.91 1.70 -11.64
CA ILE A 55 2.67 1.52 -13.06
C ILE A 55 4.03 1.51 -13.77
N PHE A 56 4.26 0.49 -14.60
CA PHE A 56 5.50 0.29 -15.35
C PHE A 56 5.26 0.33 -16.85
N ILE A 57 6.32 0.58 -17.61
CA ILE A 57 6.32 0.36 -19.06
C ILE A 57 6.06 -1.13 -19.36
N PRO A 58 5.23 -1.47 -20.36
CA PRO A 58 5.03 -2.85 -20.76
C PRO A 58 6.36 -3.58 -21.05
N ASN A 59 6.53 -4.78 -20.50
CA ASN A 59 7.73 -5.60 -20.63
C ASN A 59 9.03 -4.95 -20.12
N SER A 60 8.94 -3.96 -19.23
CA SER A 60 10.10 -3.32 -18.59
C SER A 60 9.84 -3.13 -17.09
N TYR A 61 10.92 -3.07 -16.32
CA TYR A 61 10.90 -2.74 -14.89
C TYR A 61 11.04 -1.23 -14.64
N GLU A 62 11.02 -0.41 -15.70
CA GLU A 62 11.00 1.05 -15.61
C GLU A 62 9.61 1.54 -15.16
N PRO A 63 9.51 2.22 -14.00
CA PRO A 63 8.25 2.76 -13.53
C PRO A 63 7.94 4.08 -14.26
N ILE A 64 6.65 4.31 -14.51
CA ILE A 64 6.14 5.54 -15.15
C ILE A 64 5.28 6.37 -14.20
N ALA A 65 4.56 5.72 -13.29
CA ALA A 65 3.70 6.41 -12.34
C ALA A 65 3.54 5.62 -11.05
N ARG A 66 3.14 6.33 -10.00
CA ARG A 66 2.69 5.76 -8.74
C ARG A 66 1.40 6.44 -8.29
N VAL A 67 0.45 5.69 -7.78
CA VAL A 67 -0.75 6.23 -7.13
C VAL A 67 -0.71 5.83 -5.67
N ASP A 68 -0.59 6.81 -4.78
CA ASP A 68 -0.77 6.56 -3.35
C ASP A 68 -2.25 6.68 -3.04
N PHE A 69 -2.86 5.63 -2.51
CA PHE A 69 -4.28 5.61 -2.19
C PHE A 69 -4.50 5.46 -0.70
N THR A 70 -5.59 6.05 -0.20
CA THR A 70 -6.12 5.79 1.13
C THR A 70 -7.59 5.46 0.99
N MET A 71 -7.98 4.29 1.48
CA MET A 71 -9.38 3.93 1.52
C MET A 71 -10.00 4.42 2.81
N THR A 72 -10.94 5.36 2.70
CA THR A 72 -11.69 5.92 3.83
C THR A 72 -13.15 5.48 3.78
N GLU A 73 -13.82 5.53 4.92
CA GLU A 73 -15.28 5.45 4.95
C GLU A 73 -15.86 6.85 4.76
N GLN A 74 -16.84 6.99 3.86
CA GLN A 74 -17.55 8.23 3.62
C GLN A 74 -19.05 8.01 3.70
N ASP A 75 -19.80 9.01 4.14
CA ASP A 75 -21.24 8.92 4.36
C ASP A 75 -21.96 8.82 3.02
N THR A 76 -22.89 7.87 2.94
CA THR A 76 -23.73 7.66 1.77
C THR A 76 -25.06 8.39 1.96
N GLY A 77 -24.99 9.73 2.09
CA GLY A 77 -26.16 10.59 2.29
C GLY A 77 -26.45 10.96 3.76
N ASP A 78 -27.70 11.30 4.05
CA ASP A 78 -28.13 11.79 5.37
C ASP A 78 -28.32 10.64 6.39
N CYS A 79 -27.87 10.86 7.62
CA CYS A 79 -28.06 9.92 8.73
C CYS A 79 -29.55 9.77 9.13
N LEU A 80 -30.00 8.55 9.43
CA LEU A 80 -31.37 8.30 9.90
C LEU A 80 -31.44 8.27 11.44
N ARG A 81 -32.36 9.05 12.01
CA ARG A 81 -32.72 8.97 13.44
C ARG A 81 -33.82 7.94 13.64
N VAL A 82 -33.60 6.98 14.52
CA VAL A 82 -34.62 5.99 14.89
C VAL A 82 -34.97 6.14 16.37
N SER A 83 -36.27 6.23 16.63
CA SER A 83 -36.83 6.33 17.98
C SER A 83 -37.07 4.96 18.60
N LYS A 84 -37.11 4.92 19.94
CA LYS A 84 -37.32 3.73 20.79
C LYS A 84 -38.54 2.84 20.50
N SER A 85 -39.46 3.25 19.61
CA SER A 85 -40.71 2.54 19.32
C SER A 85 -40.82 2.06 17.89
N SER A 86 -39.72 2.05 17.12
CA SER A 86 -39.70 1.56 15.75
C SER A 86 -39.40 0.06 15.75
N PRO A 87 -40.38 -0.81 15.46
CA PRO A 87 -40.19 -2.26 15.60
C PRO A 87 -39.26 -2.86 14.54
N ASN A 88 -38.95 -2.18 13.44
CA ASN A 88 -37.91 -2.60 12.49
C ASN A 88 -37.36 -1.37 11.78
N VAL A 89 -36.05 -1.36 11.51
CA VAL A 89 -35.40 -0.31 10.72
C VAL A 89 -35.05 -0.89 9.36
N ALA A 90 -35.74 -0.41 8.32
CA ALA A 90 -35.37 -0.64 6.93
C ALA A 90 -34.58 0.58 6.44
N LEU A 91 -33.35 0.36 6.02
CA LEU A 91 -32.49 1.39 5.44
C LEU A 91 -32.42 1.18 3.93
N ASP A 92 -32.74 2.23 3.17
CA ASP A 92 -32.57 2.30 1.71
C ASP A 92 -31.64 3.47 1.38
N TRP A 93 -30.62 3.25 0.54
CA TRP A 93 -29.71 4.31 0.10
C TRP A 93 -29.42 4.24 -1.41
N THR A 94 -28.93 5.36 -1.94
CA THR A 94 -28.51 5.45 -3.35
C THR A 94 -27.06 5.01 -3.46
N ILE A 95 -26.78 4.09 -4.39
CA ILE A 95 -25.43 3.64 -4.69
C ILE A 95 -24.77 4.65 -5.63
N TYR A 96 -23.69 5.28 -5.16
CA TYR A 96 -22.73 5.90 -6.07
C TYR A 96 -21.79 4.81 -6.60
N SER A 97 -21.63 4.74 -7.92
CA SER A 97 -20.82 3.70 -8.57
C SER A 97 -19.39 3.67 -8.02
N GLY A 98 -18.91 2.50 -7.60
CA GLY A 98 -17.50 2.29 -7.20
C GLY A 98 -17.28 1.54 -5.88
N SER A 99 -18.28 1.43 -5.00
CA SER A 99 -18.16 0.77 -3.71
C SER A 99 -18.88 -0.59 -3.69
N GLY A 100 -18.12 -1.68 -3.54
CA GLY A 100 -18.67 -3.04 -3.49
C GLY A 100 -19.37 -3.40 -2.17
N ASN A 101 -18.98 -2.76 -1.06
CA ASN A 101 -19.52 -3.03 0.28
C ASN A 101 -19.91 -1.70 0.97
N PHE A 102 -21.05 -1.71 1.65
CA PHE A 102 -21.57 -0.59 2.45
C PHE A 102 -21.61 -0.98 3.93
N PRO A 103 -20.66 -0.51 4.76
CA PRO A 103 -20.75 -0.69 6.20
C PRO A 103 -21.96 0.03 6.76
N VAL A 104 -22.85 -0.72 7.42
CA VAL A 104 -23.97 -0.15 8.18
C VAL A 104 -23.52 0.03 9.61
N LYS A 105 -23.53 1.28 10.08
CA LYS A 105 -23.10 1.65 11.42
C LYS A 105 -24.26 2.15 12.27
N ARG A 106 -24.18 1.89 13.57
CA ARG A 106 -25.16 2.34 14.57
C ARG A 106 -24.47 3.03 15.74
N GLY A 107 -24.95 4.21 16.10
CA GLY A 107 -24.51 4.98 17.27
C GLY A 107 -25.69 5.38 18.16
N ILE A 108 -25.44 5.72 19.43
CA ILE A 108 -26.48 6.16 20.37
C ILE A 108 -26.71 7.67 20.20
N ILE A 109 -27.97 8.13 20.21
CA ILE A 109 -28.27 9.57 20.22
C ILE A 109 -27.68 10.21 21.48
N GLY A 110 -26.72 11.12 21.29
CA GLY A 110 -26.01 11.81 22.38
C GLY A 110 -24.53 11.43 22.50
N ASP A 111 -24.09 10.36 21.83
CA ASP A 111 -22.69 9.97 21.68
C ASP A 111 -22.37 9.84 20.18
N PHE A 112 -21.80 10.90 19.62
CA PHE A 112 -21.49 11.01 18.19
C PHE A 112 -20.12 10.43 17.83
N SER A 113 -19.41 9.84 18.79
CA SER A 113 -18.04 9.33 18.60
C SER A 113 -17.96 7.81 18.60
N ASN A 114 -18.95 7.11 19.17
CA ASN A 114 -18.96 5.66 19.26
C ASN A 114 -20.00 5.03 18.33
N TYR A 115 -19.52 4.54 17.19
CA TYR A 115 -20.30 3.73 16.25
C TYR A 115 -19.89 2.26 16.35
N ILE A 116 -20.87 1.36 16.29
CA ILE A 116 -20.64 -0.07 16.05
C ILE A 116 -20.97 -0.40 14.59
N THR A 117 -20.13 -1.19 13.94
CA THR A 117 -20.45 -1.76 12.62
C THR A 117 -21.39 -2.95 12.82
N LEU A 118 -22.59 -2.87 12.26
CA LEU A 118 -23.60 -3.92 12.36
C LEU A 118 -23.42 -4.99 11.28
N SER A 119 -23.11 -4.55 10.05
CA SER A 119 -22.91 -5.45 8.90
C SER A 119 -22.23 -4.74 7.74
N GLU A 120 -21.71 -5.51 6.80
CA GLU A 120 -21.34 -5.03 5.47
C GLU A 120 -22.38 -5.54 4.47
N GLN A 121 -23.06 -4.61 3.79
CA GLN A 121 -24.08 -4.96 2.81
C GLN A 121 -23.52 -4.83 1.40
N SER A 122 -23.80 -5.82 0.56
CA SER A 122 -23.57 -5.77 -0.90
C SER A 122 -24.80 -5.28 -1.67
N SER A 123 -25.94 -5.13 -0.99
CA SER A 123 -27.20 -4.62 -1.53
C SER A 123 -27.61 -3.34 -0.81
N LYS A 124 -28.47 -2.53 -1.46
CA LYS A 124 -28.93 -1.22 -0.99
C LYS A 124 -29.93 -1.26 0.19
N THR A 125 -30.09 -2.40 0.84
CA THR A 125 -31.11 -2.64 1.86
C THR A 125 -30.50 -3.29 3.09
N TYR A 126 -30.79 -2.75 4.26
CA TYR A 126 -30.48 -3.40 5.53
C TYR A 126 -31.70 -3.42 6.44
N ASN A 127 -31.97 -4.59 7.05
CA ASN A 127 -32.98 -4.76 8.07
C ASN A 127 -32.29 -5.08 9.40
N ASP A 128 -32.34 -4.14 10.35
CA ASP A 128 -31.93 -4.38 11.73
C ASP A 128 -33.14 -4.97 12.49
N PRO A 129 -33.08 -6.21 13.01
CA PRO A 129 -34.19 -6.79 13.75
C PRO A 129 -34.52 -5.96 15.00
N VAL A 130 -35.82 -5.93 15.32
CA VAL A 130 -36.46 -5.26 16.48
C VAL A 130 -35.49 -5.00 17.64
N LEU A 131 -35.14 -3.72 17.85
CA LEU A 131 -34.45 -3.28 19.05
C LEU A 131 -35.48 -3.12 20.17
N GLU A 132 -35.75 -4.19 20.91
CA GLU A 132 -36.61 -4.14 22.11
C GLU A 132 -35.89 -3.46 23.30
N ASN A 133 -35.40 -2.23 23.10
CA ASN A 133 -34.72 -1.47 24.14
C ASN A 133 -35.14 0.00 24.13
N THR A 134 -34.80 0.72 25.21
CA THR A 134 -35.22 2.11 25.44
C THR A 134 -34.32 3.14 24.75
N THR A 135 -33.31 2.71 24.01
CA THR A 135 -32.25 3.56 23.47
C THR A 135 -32.67 4.10 22.10
N SER A 136 -32.38 5.37 21.84
CA SER A 136 -32.55 5.95 20.50
C SER A 136 -31.22 5.91 19.75
N TYR A 137 -31.27 5.66 18.44
CA TYR A 137 -30.08 5.43 17.64
C TYR A 137 -30.01 6.33 16.41
N TRP A 138 -28.78 6.52 15.95
CA TRP A 138 -28.44 6.99 14.62
C TRP A 138 -27.91 5.83 13.79
N TYR A 139 -28.40 5.76 12.56
CA TYR A 139 -27.85 4.86 11.55
C TYR A 139 -27.13 5.67 10.49
N ASP A 140 -25.98 5.17 10.10
CA ASP A 140 -25.14 5.77 9.09
C ASP A 140 -24.65 4.66 8.15
N ILE A 141 -24.80 4.92 6.86
CA ILE A 141 -24.39 4.00 5.81
C ILE A 141 -23.14 4.61 5.22
N LYS A 142 -22.02 3.92 5.38
CA LYS A 142 -20.78 4.36 4.76
C LYS A 142 -20.61 3.69 3.40
N ASN A 143 -20.00 4.37 2.45
CA ASN A 143 -19.33 3.77 1.31
C ASN A 143 -17.83 3.82 1.55
N LYS A 144 -17.10 2.88 0.96
CA LYS A 144 -15.64 2.96 0.92
C LYS A 144 -15.26 3.92 -0.21
N SER A 145 -14.63 5.04 0.15
CA SER A 145 -14.12 6.06 -0.77
C SER A 145 -12.62 5.90 -0.95
N LEU A 146 -12.13 6.20 -2.14
CA LEU A 146 -10.71 6.16 -2.48
C LEU A 146 -10.22 7.59 -2.65
N THR A 147 -9.17 7.93 -1.90
CA THR A 147 -8.44 9.19 -2.09
C THR A 147 -7.09 8.87 -2.68
N ASP A 148 -6.84 9.36 -3.89
CA ASP A 148 -5.65 9.02 -4.68
C ASP A 148 -4.76 10.24 -4.86
N THR A 149 -3.45 10.02 -4.75
CA THR A 149 -2.41 11.01 -5.10
C THR A 149 -1.51 10.42 -6.19
N LEU A 150 -1.57 11.02 -7.38
CA LEU A 150 -0.81 10.58 -8.55
C LEU A 150 0.58 11.24 -8.60
N TYR A 151 1.59 10.42 -8.85
CA TYR A 151 2.97 10.81 -9.08
C TYR A 151 3.49 10.23 -10.39
N PHE A 152 4.38 10.97 -11.06
CA PHE A 152 5.05 10.54 -12.28
C PHE A 152 6.52 10.29 -12.00
N TYR A 153 7.04 9.15 -12.46
CA TYR A 153 8.46 8.83 -12.36
C TYR A 153 9.25 9.44 -13.52
N HIS A 154 10.47 9.85 -13.21
CA HIS A 154 11.49 10.24 -14.18
C HIS A 154 12.66 9.28 -13.97
N SER A 155 12.96 8.47 -14.97
CA SER A 155 13.97 7.42 -14.91
C SER A 155 15.17 7.76 -15.80
N ASP A 156 16.33 7.19 -15.47
CA ASP A 156 17.52 7.25 -16.34
C ASP A 156 17.43 6.22 -17.47
N HIS A 157 18.49 6.17 -18.30
CA HIS A 157 18.58 5.24 -19.43
C HIS A 157 18.56 3.74 -19.05
N LEU A 158 18.77 3.40 -17.77
CA LEU A 158 18.68 2.03 -17.26
C LEU A 158 17.27 1.73 -16.71
N GLY A 159 16.38 2.71 -16.67
CA GLY A 159 15.07 2.59 -16.02
C GLY A 159 15.12 2.80 -14.51
N THR A 160 16.22 3.36 -13.99
CA THR A 160 16.37 3.67 -12.56
C THR A 160 15.65 4.98 -12.25
N PRO A 161 14.73 5.01 -11.26
CA PRO A 161 14.10 6.26 -10.84
C PRO A 161 15.15 7.28 -10.35
N ILE A 162 15.16 8.46 -10.95
CA ILE A 162 16.01 9.60 -10.55
C ILE A 162 15.19 10.77 -9.98
N ALA A 163 13.90 10.87 -10.33
CA ALA A 163 12.98 11.82 -9.72
C ALA A 163 11.51 11.36 -9.78
N MET A 164 10.66 12.01 -8.99
CA MET A 164 9.21 11.94 -9.09
C MET A 164 8.61 13.35 -9.03
N THR A 165 7.55 13.57 -9.80
CA THR A 165 6.76 14.81 -9.75
C THR A 165 5.29 14.53 -9.42
N ASP A 166 4.62 15.48 -8.79
CA ASP A 166 3.16 15.45 -8.62
C ASP A 166 2.42 15.88 -9.91
N THR A 167 1.10 15.97 -9.84
CA THR A 167 0.23 16.41 -10.94
C THR A 167 0.40 17.87 -11.35
N SER A 168 1.04 18.70 -10.51
CA SER A 168 1.40 20.08 -10.81
C SER A 168 2.80 20.19 -11.44
N GLY A 169 3.51 19.07 -11.62
CA GLY A 169 4.87 19.03 -12.16
C GLY A 169 5.94 19.43 -11.14
N ILE A 170 5.60 19.51 -9.84
CA ILE A 170 6.55 19.83 -8.78
C ILE A 170 7.28 18.56 -8.36
N PHE A 171 8.61 18.65 -8.20
CA PHE A 171 9.39 17.53 -7.68
C PHE A 171 8.99 17.20 -6.24
N VAL A 172 8.68 15.93 -5.99
CA VAL A 172 8.34 15.39 -4.66
C VAL A 172 9.38 14.36 -4.17
N TRP A 173 10.18 13.85 -5.09
CA TRP A 173 11.34 13.01 -4.80
C TRP A 173 12.40 13.25 -5.87
N ARG A 174 13.67 13.32 -5.50
CA ARG A 174 14.80 13.41 -6.44
C ARG A 174 16.04 12.87 -5.78
N ALA A 175 16.71 11.94 -6.45
CA ALA A 175 17.95 11.33 -5.98
C ALA A 175 19.07 11.53 -7.00
N GLU A 176 20.28 11.72 -6.47
CA GLU A 176 21.52 11.62 -7.21
C GLU A 176 22.15 10.28 -6.86
N HIS A 177 22.35 9.42 -7.85
CA HIS A 177 22.87 8.07 -7.63
C HIS A 177 24.37 7.98 -7.88
N THR A 178 25.02 7.15 -7.09
CA THR A 178 26.35 6.60 -7.38
C THR A 178 26.26 5.60 -8.54
N PRO A 179 27.38 5.26 -9.22
CA PRO A 179 27.37 4.31 -10.33
C PRO A 179 26.77 2.93 -10.02
N PHE A 180 26.79 2.52 -8.75
CA PHE A 180 26.25 1.25 -8.29
C PHE A 180 24.88 1.39 -7.60
N GLY A 181 24.12 2.46 -7.90
CA GLY A 181 22.72 2.59 -7.51
C GLY A 181 22.48 3.02 -6.05
N GLY A 182 23.54 3.40 -5.34
CA GLY A 182 23.44 3.97 -4.01
C GLY A 182 23.08 5.44 -4.10
N ILE A 183 22.26 5.95 -3.18
CA ILE A 183 21.90 7.38 -3.13
C ILE A 183 23.10 8.18 -2.59
N TYR A 184 23.70 9.02 -3.43
CA TYR A 184 24.72 9.99 -3.04
C TYR A 184 24.11 11.21 -2.36
N ALA A 185 23.04 11.75 -2.96
CA ALA A 185 22.29 12.87 -2.40
C ALA A 185 20.79 12.68 -2.66
N LEU A 186 19.96 13.23 -1.77
CA LEU A 186 18.51 13.23 -1.91
C LEU A 186 17.96 14.67 -1.81
N PRO A 187 18.16 15.51 -2.86
CA PRO A 187 17.77 16.93 -2.81
C PRO A 187 16.28 17.17 -2.56
N VAL A 188 15.41 16.21 -2.92
CA VAL A 188 13.97 16.28 -2.66
C VAL A 188 13.50 14.94 -2.08
N SER A 189 12.77 14.98 -0.97
CA SER A 189 12.30 13.79 -0.25
C SER A 189 10.97 14.03 0.49
N THR A 190 10.06 14.79 -0.09
CA THR A 190 8.73 14.99 0.51
C THR A 190 7.91 13.71 0.45
N THR A 191 8.18 12.87 -0.56
CA THR A 191 7.53 11.59 -0.78
C THR A 191 8.59 10.49 -0.82
N GLN A 192 8.39 9.40 -0.07
CA GLN A 192 9.33 8.28 -0.04
C GLN A 192 9.26 7.46 -1.34
N ASN A 193 10.41 7.10 -1.91
CA ASN A 193 10.50 6.13 -2.99
C ASN A 193 11.49 5.02 -2.64
N ASN A 194 11.05 3.77 -2.73
CA ASN A 194 11.86 2.58 -2.42
C ASN A 194 12.29 1.80 -3.67
N LEU A 195 11.80 2.13 -4.86
CA LEU A 195 12.32 1.54 -6.09
C LEU A 195 13.77 1.99 -6.32
N ARG A 196 14.64 1.06 -6.74
CA ARG A 196 16.07 1.31 -7.04
C ARG A 196 16.34 0.91 -8.48
N PHE A 197 17.47 0.26 -8.76
CA PHE A 197 17.70 -0.34 -10.06
C PHE A 197 16.52 -1.25 -10.46
N PRO A 198 16.32 -1.48 -11.77
CA PRO A 198 15.21 -2.30 -12.28
C PRO A 198 15.00 -3.59 -11.47
N GLY A 199 13.80 -3.79 -10.94
CA GLY A 199 13.43 -4.96 -10.15
C GLY A 199 13.85 -4.93 -8.68
N GLN A 200 14.56 -3.89 -8.24
CA GLN A 200 15.03 -3.76 -6.86
C GLN A 200 14.10 -2.92 -5.99
N TYR A 201 13.89 -3.37 -4.76
CA TYR A 201 13.18 -2.63 -3.72
C TYR A 201 14.06 -2.42 -2.50
N PHE A 202 14.29 -1.16 -2.14
CA PHE A 202 15.10 -0.77 -0.98
C PHE A 202 14.38 -0.98 0.35
N ASP A 203 15.09 -1.59 1.28
CA ASP A 203 14.69 -1.72 2.68
C ASP A 203 15.53 -0.82 3.57
N SER A 204 14.88 0.18 4.17
CA SER A 204 15.55 1.09 5.10
C SER A 204 16.09 0.39 6.34
N GLU A 205 15.50 -0.73 6.75
CA GLU A 205 15.90 -1.48 7.94
C GLU A 205 17.23 -2.21 7.75
N THR A 206 17.53 -2.66 6.52
CA THR A 206 18.77 -3.37 6.20
C THR A 206 19.78 -2.48 5.48
N GLY A 207 19.32 -1.40 4.85
CA GLY A 207 20.11 -0.61 3.90
C GLY A 207 20.41 -1.36 2.59
N LEU A 208 19.75 -2.50 2.37
CA LEU A 208 19.91 -3.35 1.19
C LEU A 208 18.70 -3.18 0.26
N SER A 209 18.86 -3.60 -0.99
CA SER A 209 17.75 -3.65 -1.94
C SER A 209 17.44 -5.11 -2.29
N GLN A 210 16.25 -5.56 -1.97
CA GLN A 210 15.79 -6.89 -2.36
C GLN A 210 15.72 -6.98 -3.88
N ASN A 211 16.28 -8.05 -4.44
CA ASN A 211 16.24 -8.40 -5.86
C ASN A 211 16.00 -9.91 -6.04
N GLY A 212 14.73 -10.33 -5.98
CA GLY A 212 14.34 -11.74 -5.96
C GLY A 212 14.96 -12.47 -4.76
N PHE A 213 15.65 -13.59 -5.04
CA PHE A 213 16.30 -14.41 -4.00
C PHE A 213 17.56 -13.79 -3.35
N ARG A 214 17.97 -12.59 -3.78
CA ARG A 214 19.21 -11.96 -3.31
C ARG A 214 18.95 -10.54 -2.84
N ASP A 215 19.76 -10.09 -1.90
CA ASP A 215 19.86 -8.71 -1.49
C ASP A 215 21.07 -8.05 -2.14
N TYR A 216 20.85 -6.88 -2.73
CA TYR A 216 21.88 -6.05 -3.33
C TYR A 216 22.35 -4.97 -2.37
N GLU A 217 23.67 -4.84 -2.22
CA GLU A 217 24.30 -3.75 -1.51
C GLU A 217 24.98 -2.76 -2.45
N ALA A 218 24.30 -1.63 -2.67
CA ALA A 218 24.76 -0.57 -3.57
C ALA A 218 26.07 0.11 -3.12
N ARG A 219 26.33 0.19 -1.80
CA ARG A 219 27.55 0.82 -1.24
C ARG A 219 28.84 0.18 -1.73
N ILE A 220 28.79 -1.13 -1.99
CA ILE A 220 29.93 -1.94 -2.41
C ILE A 220 29.69 -2.66 -3.75
N GLY A 221 28.59 -2.32 -4.43
CA GLY A 221 28.24 -2.78 -5.77
C GLY A 221 28.10 -4.29 -5.94
N ARG A 222 27.58 -5.01 -4.94
CA ARG A 222 27.49 -6.49 -4.98
C ARG A 222 26.30 -7.06 -4.24
N TYR A 223 25.99 -8.33 -4.52
CA TYR A 223 25.01 -9.10 -3.76
C TYR A 223 25.58 -9.60 -2.43
N TRP A 224 24.71 -9.80 -1.46
CA TRP A 224 25.04 -10.40 -0.17
C TRP A 224 25.11 -11.92 -0.25
N GLU A 225 24.23 -12.53 -1.05
CA GLU A 225 24.19 -13.97 -1.29
C GLU A 225 24.90 -14.37 -2.59
N SER A 226 25.62 -15.50 -2.56
CA SER A 226 26.12 -16.17 -3.77
C SER A 226 24.99 -16.88 -4.51
N TYR A 227 25.03 -16.92 -5.85
CA TYR A 227 24.20 -17.84 -6.65
C TYR A 227 25.04 -18.99 -7.24
N THR A 228 24.39 -20.10 -7.60
CA THR A 228 25.01 -21.17 -8.39
C THR A 228 25.34 -20.64 -9.78
N VAL A 229 26.63 -20.50 -10.02
CA VAL A 229 27.16 -19.89 -11.23
C VAL A 229 27.07 -20.86 -12.41
N SER A 230 26.63 -20.39 -13.58
CA SER A 230 26.96 -21.06 -14.85
C SER A 230 28.47 -20.87 -15.10
N VAL A 231 29.10 -21.82 -15.77
CA VAL A 231 30.58 -21.94 -15.93
C VAL A 231 31.27 -20.69 -16.51
N GLU A 232 30.52 -19.69 -17.00
CA GLU A 232 31.06 -18.50 -17.67
C GLU A 232 31.23 -17.26 -16.78
N GLN A 233 30.69 -17.23 -15.56
CA GLN A 233 30.95 -16.15 -14.59
C GLN A 233 31.72 -16.71 -13.39
N SER A 234 32.87 -16.12 -13.06
CA SER A 234 33.75 -16.61 -11.98
C SER A 234 33.44 -15.97 -10.62
N ASN A 235 32.62 -14.91 -10.58
CA ASN A 235 32.25 -14.21 -9.35
C ASN A 235 30.73 -14.19 -9.14
N SER A 236 30.26 -15.00 -8.19
CA SER A 236 28.84 -15.18 -7.87
C SER A 236 28.20 -14.03 -7.07
N TYR A 237 28.95 -12.96 -6.78
CA TYR A 237 28.44 -11.78 -6.06
C TYR A 237 28.29 -10.55 -6.96
N LEU A 238 28.74 -10.62 -8.21
CA LEU A 238 28.77 -9.48 -9.11
C LEU A 238 27.33 -9.05 -9.49
N TYR A 239 27.11 -7.75 -9.51
CA TYR A 239 25.98 -7.14 -10.22
C TYR A 239 26.47 -6.73 -11.61
N THR A 240 25.86 -7.30 -12.65
CA THR A 240 26.17 -7.03 -14.06
C THR A 240 25.05 -6.25 -14.70
#